data_AF-A0A5N7JQQ2-F1
#
_entry.id   AF-A0A5N7JQQ2-F1
#
_cell.length_a   1.000
_cell.length_b   1.000
_cell.length_c   1.000
_cell.angle_alpha   90.00
_cell.angle_beta   90.00
_cell.angle_gamma   90.00
#
_symmetry.space_group_name_H-M   'P 1'
#
loop_
_entity.id
_entity.type
_entity.pdbx_description
1 polymer ?
#
loop_
_entity_poly.entity_id
_entity_poly.type
_entity_poly.pdbx_seq_one_letter_code
_entity_poly.pdbx_strand_id
1 'polypeptide(L)'
;MRINQAPVSTGYDVVQRAHEENKRGGEKRSEDEDPSLTSAQAADRLNRAGSRWRDSNRNGKTELSFEFTTAPPRGFREFKRINSKSGIDKVLPLSLLHKALINKAHQEYADVANLTFTEQARGASEGHLTYRGFGIGNNASTILGSAQKPNPRYPEAQGAVWLRLAEQTSGPRNPANADKNDMINEKWRSVMIHELGHGLGLDHPHGDENERLEPQYYAEDLRTYTVMSYTTPFLNDAEESVHPVSLMMDDMRAIQAKYGANYATRNGNTTYGFNSNTDRDQYSLKTAQDKPLFSVWDGGGWDTLDFSGFRQDQTINLNAGSFSSVAGLQGNVGIAHGVTIEEARGGQGKNTLIGNAAFNVLRGGRSDDIVYGGSGGAQMWGGAGANTFVFDATSSGKPNLVMDFVSGKDKLDLSGVSRQSGPLNFVSRLPIDRRKQQDPNNPTFMTKPGDVLVNYDPKVQRTLLRMDTTGDGRLDLQIFVTGKVDVRKDIFV
;
A
#
# COMPACT_ATOMS: atom_id res chain seq x y z
N MET A 1 -8.23 8.70 10.85
CA MET A 1 -8.95 8.02 11.93
C MET A 1 -8.15 8.21 13.21
N ARG A 2 -8.50 9.18 14.05
CA ARG A 2 -7.90 9.33 15.38
C ARG A 2 -8.84 8.68 16.41
N ILE A 3 -8.49 7.48 16.84
CA ILE A 3 -9.17 6.81 17.95
C ILE A 3 -8.63 7.41 19.25
N ASN A 4 -9.54 7.81 20.16
CA ASN A 4 -9.20 8.23 21.52
C ASN A 4 -8.28 7.21 22.19
N GLN A 5 -7.09 7.67 22.58
CA GLN A 5 -5.97 6.82 22.97
C GLN A 5 -6.19 6.24 24.37
N ALA A 6 -6.49 4.94 24.45
CA ALA A 6 -6.19 4.17 25.66
C ALA A 6 -4.65 4.13 25.83
N PRO A 7 -4.12 4.28 27.06
CA PRO A 7 -2.69 4.16 27.30
C PRO A 7 -2.22 2.77 26.84
N VAL A 8 -1.23 2.75 25.92
CA VAL A 8 -0.66 1.50 25.42
C VAL A 8 0.14 0.86 26.54
N SER A 9 -0.20 -0.36 26.95
CA SER A 9 0.50 -1.05 28.05
C SER A 9 1.54 -2.06 27.58
N THR A 10 1.47 -2.54 26.33
CA THR A 10 2.32 -3.63 25.80
C THR A 10 2.68 -3.43 24.32
N GLY A 11 3.72 -4.11 23.82
CA GLY A 11 4.02 -4.16 22.39
C GLY A 11 2.93 -4.89 21.61
N TYR A 12 2.31 -5.91 22.20
CA TYR A 12 1.13 -6.57 21.64
C TYR A 12 -0.03 -5.59 21.39
N ASP A 13 -0.31 -4.67 22.33
CA ASP A 13 -1.37 -3.66 22.16
C ASP A 13 -1.05 -2.64 21.05
N VAL A 14 0.23 -2.30 20.83
CA VAL A 14 0.65 -1.50 19.68
C VAL A 14 0.33 -2.22 18.37
N VAL A 15 0.70 -3.50 18.27
CA VAL A 15 0.47 -4.33 17.07
C VAL A 15 -1.02 -4.48 16.78
N GLN A 16 -1.83 -4.78 17.79
CA GLN A 16 -3.29 -4.92 17.61
C GLN A 16 -3.94 -3.61 17.17
N ARG A 17 -3.49 -2.46 17.68
CA ARG A 17 -3.96 -1.15 17.23
C ARG A 17 -3.64 -0.91 15.75
N ALA A 18 -2.40 -1.18 15.34
CA ALA A 18 -1.99 -1.01 13.94
C ALA A 18 -2.80 -1.92 12.99
N HIS A 19 -3.16 -3.14 13.43
CA HIS A 19 -4.08 -4.00 12.69
C HIS A 19 -5.49 -3.42 12.61
N GLU A 20 -6.03 -2.86 13.69
CA GLU A 20 -7.38 -2.28 13.72
C GLU A 20 -7.49 -0.99 12.87
N GLU A 21 -6.47 -0.15 12.91
CA GLU A 21 -6.36 1.06 12.08
C GLU A 21 -6.43 0.72 10.59
N ASN A 22 -5.87 -0.44 10.20
CA ASN A 22 -5.84 -0.95 8.83
C ASN A 22 -7.12 -1.66 8.36
N LYS A 23 -8.07 -1.97 9.26
CA LYS A 23 -9.35 -2.58 8.84
C LYS A 23 -10.22 -1.56 8.10
N ARG A 24 -10.94 -2.03 7.08
CA ARG A 24 -11.95 -1.27 6.34
C ARG A 24 -13.14 -2.15 5.98
N GLY A 25 -14.30 -1.55 5.72
CA GLY A 25 -15.57 -2.22 5.52
C GLY A 25 -16.31 -2.55 6.82
N GLY A 26 -17.43 -3.28 6.69
CA GLY A 26 -18.26 -3.71 7.81
C GLY A 26 -19.02 -2.54 8.45
N GLU A 27 -19.05 -2.50 9.78
CA GLU A 27 -19.75 -1.45 10.55
C GLU A 27 -18.87 -0.22 10.85
N LYS A 28 -17.62 -0.22 10.36
CA LYS A 28 -16.67 0.88 10.58
C LYS A 28 -17.14 2.15 9.88
N ARG A 29 -16.92 3.30 10.52
CA ARG A 29 -17.27 4.64 10.01
C ARG A 29 -16.11 5.63 10.13
N SER A 30 -16.15 6.68 9.31
CA SER A 30 -15.27 7.85 9.45
C SER A 30 -15.67 8.70 10.67
N GLU A 31 -14.89 9.73 10.96
CA GLU A 31 -15.22 10.73 12.00
C GLU A 31 -16.48 11.54 11.63
N ASP A 32 -16.80 11.64 10.34
CA ASP A 32 -18.02 12.26 9.81
C ASP A 32 -19.18 11.27 9.67
N GLU A 33 -19.07 10.08 10.28
CA GLU A 33 -20.05 8.99 10.25
C GLU A 33 -20.27 8.34 8.88
N ASP A 34 -19.41 8.62 7.88
CA ASP A 34 -19.49 7.97 6.58
C ASP A 34 -19.15 6.48 6.70
N PRO A 35 -19.92 5.59 6.04
CA PRO A 35 -19.63 4.16 6.05
C PRO A 35 -18.26 3.87 5.43
N SER A 36 -17.55 2.90 6.00
CA SER A 36 -16.33 2.35 5.42
C SER A 36 -16.67 1.28 4.38
N LEU A 37 -16.04 1.34 3.21
CA LEU A 37 -16.14 0.30 2.18
C LEU A 37 -14.88 -0.56 2.17
N THR A 38 -15.04 -1.86 1.88
CA THR A 38 -13.90 -2.72 1.51
C THR A 38 -13.29 -2.27 0.18
N SER A 39 -12.02 -2.61 -0.09
CA SER A 39 -11.41 -2.35 -1.41
C SER A 39 -12.16 -2.99 -2.57
N ALA A 40 -12.85 -4.12 -2.35
CA ALA A 40 -13.70 -4.74 -3.36
C ALA A 40 -14.94 -3.88 -3.67
N GLN A 41 -15.63 -3.39 -2.64
CA GLN A 41 -16.76 -2.48 -2.81
C GLN A 41 -16.35 -1.14 -3.44
N ALA A 42 -15.19 -0.60 -3.04
CA ALA A 42 -14.63 0.60 -3.67
C ALA A 42 -14.26 0.35 -5.15
N ALA A 43 -13.71 -0.82 -5.49
CA ALA A 43 -13.46 -1.18 -6.88
C ALA A 43 -14.74 -1.33 -7.70
N ASP A 44 -15.79 -1.94 -7.15
CA ASP A 44 -17.11 -2.01 -7.79
C ASP A 44 -17.69 -0.60 -8.02
N ARG A 45 -17.50 0.29 -7.04
CA ARG A 45 -17.87 1.70 -7.11
C ARG A 45 -17.16 2.44 -8.25
N LEU A 46 -15.85 2.26 -8.38
CA LEU A 46 -15.04 2.82 -9.48
C LEU A 46 -15.35 2.17 -10.83
N ASN A 47 -16.00 1.00 -10.85
CA ASN A 47 -16.35 0.26 -12.06
C ASN A 47 -17.83 0.31 -12.44
N ARG A 48 -18.66 1.07 -11.71
CA ARG A 48 -20.13 1.02 -11.79
C ARG A 48 -20.70 1.26 -13.19
N ALA A 49 -20.06 2.07 -14.02
CA ALA A 49 -20.52 2.33 -15.38
C ALA A 49 -20.27 1.16 -16.36
N GLY A 50 -19.48 0.15 -15.97
CA GLY A 50 -19.13 -1.00 -16.80
C GLY A 50 -18.30 -0.67 -18.05
N SER A 51 -17.85 0.59 -18.18
CA SER A 51 -17.04 1.06 -19.32
C SER A 51 -15.68 0.36 -19.34
N ARG A 52 -15.27 -0.16 -20.50
CA ARG A 52 -13.98 -0.83 -20.70
C ARG A 52 -13.64 -0.98 -22.18
N TRP A 53 -12.36 -1.11 -22.47
CA TRP A 53 -11.88 -1.70 -23.73
C TRP A 53 -12.00 -3.24 -23.67
N ARG A 54 -12.15 -3.88 -24.82
CA ARG A 54 -12.36 -5.34 -24.91
C ARG A 54 -11.12 -5.99 -25.51
N ASP A 55 -10.59 -6.99 -24.83
CA ASP A 55 -9.72 -8.01 -25.43
C ASP A 55 -10.55 -8.77 -26.47
N SER A 56 -10.41 -8.34 -27.71
CA SER A 56 -11.16 -8.78 -28.88
C SER A 56 -10.51 -10.00 -29.53
N ASN A 57 -9.18 -10.12 -29.42
CA ASN A 57 -8.43 -11.28 -29.91
C ASN A 57 -8.36 -12.44 -28.90
N ARG A 58 -8.78 -12.20 -27.64
CA ARG A 58 -8.84 -13.15 -26.52
C ARG A 58 -7.47 -13.70 -26.12
N ASN A 59 -6.42 -12.90 -26.25
CA ASN A 59 -5.05 -13.30 -25.89
C ASN A 59 -4.71 -13.07 -24.39
N GLY A 60 -5.66 -12.56 -23.61
CA GLY A 60 -5.49 -12.29 -22.18
C GLY A 60 -4.85 -10.92 -21.89
N LYS A 61 -4.66 -10.08 -22.90
CA LYS A 61 -4.19 -8.69 -22.79
C LYS A 61 -5.13 -7.78 -23.56
N THR A 62 -5.24 -6.54 -23.12
CA THR A 62 -5.95 -5.51 -23.89
C THR A 62 -4.94 -4.54 -24.50
N GLU A 63 -4.89 -4.50 -25.83
CA GLU A 63 -3.89 -3.77 -26.61
C GLU A 63 -4.44 -2.42 -27.08
N LEU A 64 -3.90 -1.34 -26.50
CA LEU A 64 -4.31 0.04 -26.75
C LEU A 64 -3.25 0.77 -27.57
N SER A 65 -3.67 1.41 -28.65
CA SER A 65 -2.83 2.43 -29.29
C SER A 65 -3.04 3.80 -28.64
N PHE A 66 -2.07 4.69 -28.78
CA PHE A 66 -2.26 6.08 -28.41
C PHE A 66 -1.51 7.04 -29.32
N GLU A 67 -1.99 8.28 -29.40
CA GLU A 67 -1.30 9.37 -30.11
C GLU A 67 -1.35 10.68 -29.31
N PHE A 68 -0.32 11.50 -29.50
CA PHE A 68 -0.33 12.91 -29.10
C PHE A 68 -0.72 13.76 -30.31
N THR A 69 -1.76 14.58 -30.18
CA THR A 69 -2.27 15.33 -31.32
C THR A 69 -2.71 16.75 -30.92
N THR A 70 -2.65 17.67 -31.88
CA THR A 70 -3.27 19.00 -31.78
C THR A 70 -4.47 19.13 -32.71
N ALA A 71 -4.77 18.10 -33.49
CA ALA A 71 -5.92 18.10 -34.37
C ALA A 71 -7.23 18.16 -33.53
N PRO A 72 -8.20 19.00 -33.92
CA PRO A 72 -9.49 19.05 -33.22
C PRO A 72 -10.19 17.68 -33.29
N PRO A 73 -11.05 17.34 -32.31
CA PRO A 73 -11.83 16.10 -32.35
C PRO A 73 -12.65 15.99 -33.65
N ARG A 74 -12.79 14.75 -34.14
CA ARG A 74 -13.76 14.44 -35.19
C ARG A 74 -15.15 14.57 -34.55
N GLY A 75 -15.90 15.61 -34.92
CA GLY A 75 -17.22 15.93 -34.33
C GLY A 75 -17.29 17.30 -33.63
N PHE A 76 -17.69 18.34 -34.37
CA PHE A 76 -17.77 19.74 -33.90
C PHE A 76 -18.68 19.94 -32.66
N ARG A 77 -19.74 19.15 -32.49
CA ARG A 77 -20.69 19.29 -31.36
C ARG A 77 -20.12 18.76 -30.04
N GLU A 78 -19.33 17.70 -30.09
CA GLU A 78 -18.72 17.10 -28.91
C GLU A 78 -17.58 17.95 -28.38
N PHE A 79 -16.74 18.47 -29.27
CA PHE A 79 -15.74 19.49 -28.93
C PHE A 79 -16.40 20.72 -28.28
N LYS A 80 -17.51 21.23 -28.83
CA LYS A 80 -18.23 22.38 -28.24
C LYS A 80 -18.78 22.08 -26.84
N ARG A 81 -19.27 20.86 -26.58
CA ARG A 81 -19.77 20.39 -25.27
C ARG A 81 -18.64 20.28 -24.24
N ILE A 82 -17.51 19.70 -24.62
CA ILE A 82 -16.33 19.57 -23.75
C ILE A 82 -15.74 20.97 -23.47
N ASN A 83 -15.66 21.83 -24.49
CA ASN A 83 -15.18 23.21 -24.36
C ASN A 83 -16.06 24.05 -23.45
N SER A 84 -17.40 23.95 -23.54
CA SER A 84 -18.29 24.76 -22.70
C SER A 84 -18.21 24.40 -21.21
N LYS A 85 -17.87 23.14 -20.88
CA LYS A 85 -17.64 22.72 -19.49
C LYS A 85 -16.22 23.05 -19.02
N SER A 86 -15.21 22.77 -19.85
CA SER A 86 -13.79 22.85 -19.46
C SER A 86 -13.17 24.24 -19.63
N GLY A 87 -13.84 25.15 -20.34
CA GLY A 87 -13.33 26.49 -20.62
C GLY A 87 -12.16 26.51 -21.61
N ILE A 88 -12.07 25.50 -22.49
CA ILE A 88 -10.98 25.38 -23.48
C ILE A 88 -11.03 26.56 -24.44
N ASP A 89 -9.97 27.36 -24.46
CA ASP A 89 -9.73 28.45 -25.43
C ASP A 89 -8.99 27.92 -26.66
N LYS A 90 -7.93 27.13 -26.43
CA LYS A 90 -7.09 26.60 -27.51
C LYS A 90 -6.48 25.23 -27.19
N VAL A 91 -6.20 24.47 -28.23
CA VAL A 91 -5.43 23.22 -28.15
C VAL A 91 -3.94 23.57 -28.20
N LEU A 92 -3.18 22.99 -27.27
CA LEU A 92 -1.75 23.23 -27.12
C LEU A 92 -0.95 21.94 -27.35
N PRO A 93 0.23 22.02 -27.98
CA PRO A 93 1.09 20.86 -28.12
C PRO A 93 1.65 20.41 -26.75
N LEU A 94 1.69 19.10 -26.52
CA LEU A 94 2.35 18.52 -25.35
C LEU A 94 3.87 18.55 -25.53
N SER A 95 4.59 19.02 -24.51
CA SER A 95 6.06 19.03 -24.48
C SER A 95 6.63 17.60 -24.39
N LEU A 96 7.93 17.44 -24.66
CA LEU A 96 8.61 16.14 -24.48
C LEU A 96 8.45 15.58 -23.06
N LEU A 97 8.48 16.46 -22.06
CA LEU A 97 8.31 16.07 -20.67
C LEU A 97 6.88 15.59 -20.38
N HIS A 98 5.86 16.28 -20.88
CA HIS A 98 4.47 15.81 -20.73
C HIS A 98 4.30 14.41 -21.36
N LYS A 99 4.85 14.20 -22.55
CA LYS A 99 4.82 12.89 -23.23
C LYS A 99 5.53 11.81 -22.41
N ALA A 100 6.70 12.11 -21.86
CA ALA A 100 7.44 11.20 -20.99
C ALA A 100 6.65 10.82 -19.73
N LEU A 101 5.97 11.78 -19.09
CA LEU A 101 5.11 11.52 -17.93
C LEU A 101 3.88 10.69 -18.30
N ILE A 102 3.26 10.94 -19.46
CA ILE A 102 2.13 10.12 -19.95
C ILE A 102 2.59 8.68 -20.19
N ASN A 103 3.75 8.48 -20.80
CA ASN A 103 4.33 7.15 -21.00
C ASN A 103 4.64 6.44 -19.66
N LYS A 104 5.05 7.17 -18.62
CA LYS A 104 5.19 6.61 -17.27
C LYS A 104 3.84 6.13 -16.71
N ALA A 105 2.77 6.90 -16.88
CA ALA A 105 1.45 6.46 -16.44
C ALA A 105 0.94 5.24 -17.24
N HIS A 106 1.21 5.15 -18.55
CA HIS A 106 0.98 3.92 -19.31
C HIS A 106 1.72 2.73 -18.70
N GLN A 107 3.00 2.92 -18.35
CA GLN A 107 3.80 1.90 -17.69
C GLN A 107 3.21 1.50 -16.32
N GLU A 108 2.72 2.45 -15.52
CA GLU A 108 2.07 2.14 -14.24
C GLU A 108 0.79 1.32 -14.40
N TYR A 109 -0.09 1.68 -15.34
CA TYR A 109 -1.29 0.89 -15.61
C TYR A 109 -0.97 -0.50 -16.17
N ALA A 110 0.04 -0.61 -17.04
CA ALA A 110 0.51 -1.88 -17.58
C ALA A 110 1.27 -2.74 -16.55
N ASP A 111 1.92 -2.11 -15.57
CA ASP A 111 2.58 -2.81 -14.47
C ASP A 111 1.55 -3.56 -13.62
N VAL A 112 0.39 -2.97 -13.35
CA VAL A 112 -0.60 -3.55 -12.42
C VAL A 112 -1.68 -4.41 -13.09
N ALA A 113 -1.90 -4.25 -14.39
CA ALA A 113 -2.94 -4.97 -15.13
C ALA A 113 -2.49 -5.39 -16.54
N ASN A 114 -3.20 -6.34 -17.16
CA ASN A 114 -2.84 -6.88 -18.49
C ASN A 114 -3.21 -5.93 -19.63
N LEU A 115 -2.57 -4.76 -19.63
CA LEU A 115 -2.71 -3.70 -20.63
C LEU A 115 -1.40 -3.56 -21.40
N THR A 116 -1.49 -3.17 -22.67
CA THR A 116 -0.32 -2.78 -23.46
C THR A 116 -0.63 -1.47 -24.18
N PHE A 117 0.33 -0.56 -24.18
CA PHE A 117 0.22 0.75 -24.81
C PHE A 117 1.26 0.87 -25.93
N THR A 118 0.83 1.29 -27.12
CA THR A 118 1.72 1.48 -28.27
C THR A 118 1.46 2.85 -28.90
N GLU A 119 2.50 3.69 -29.00
CA GLU A 119 2.37 4.99 -29.67
C GLU A 119 2.21 4.77 -31.17
N GLN A 120 1.00 5.01 -31.68
CA GLN A 120 0.67 4.95 -33.09
C GLN A 120 -0.64 5.69 -33.36
N ALA A 121 -0.78 6.19 -34.59
CA ALA A 121 -2.05 6.76 -35.02
C ALA A 121 -3.19 5.75 -34.91
N ARG A 122 -4.43 6.24 -34.78
CA ARG A 122 -5.62 5.39 -34.69
C ARG A 122 -5.65 4.34 -35.81
N GLY A 123 -5.70 3.07 -35.43
CA GLY A 123 -5.61 1.93 -36.35
C GLY A 123 -6.27 0.67 -35.81
N ALA A 124 -5.74 -0.51 -36.18
CA ALA A 124 -6.30 -1.83 -35.87
C ALA A 124 -5.96 -2.34 -34.45
N SER A 125 -5.98 -1.46 -33.45
CA SER A 125 -5.86 -1.86 -32.04
C SER A 125 -7.24 -2.07 -31.41
N GLU A 126 -7.28 -2.71 -30.26
CA GLU A 126 -8.53 -3.04 -29.54
C GLU A 126 -9.16 -1.81 -28.88
N GLY A 127 -8.34 -0.80 -28.59
CA GLY A 127 -8.76 0.53 -28.19
C GLY A 127 -7.75 1.59 -28.61
N HIS A 128 -8.13 2.86 -28.50
CA HIS A 128 -7.28 3.98 -28.89
C HIS A 128 -7.46 5.18 -27.97
N LEU A 129 -6.36 5.73 -27.49
CA LEU A 129 -6.31 6.93 -26.65
C LEU A 129 -5.74 8.12 -27.43
N THR A 130 -6.34 9.30 -27.28
CA THR A 130 -5.79 10.53 -27.88
C THR A 130 -5.49 11.54 -26.79
N TYR A 131 -4.27 12.03 -26.73
CA TYR A 131 -3.82 13.02 -25.74
C TYR A 131 -3.72 14.41 -26.36
N ARG A 132 -4.32 15.38 -25.68
CA ARG A 132 -4.27 16.80 -26.08
C ARG A 132 -3.97 17.68 -24.87
N GLY A 133 -3.06 18.64 -25.07
CA GLY A 133 -2.93 19.77 -24.18
C GLY A 133 -4.00 20.80 -24.49
N PHE A 134 -4.49 21.51 -23.48
CA PHE A 134 -5.33 22.68 -23.70
C PHE A 134 -4.97 23.83 -22.78
N GLY A 135 -5.30 25.03 -23.20
CA GLY A 135 -5.25 26.22 -22.37
C GLY A 135 -6.61 26.92 -22.36
N ILE A 136 -6.83 27.75 -21.34
CA ILE A 136 -8.13 28.35 -21.04
C ILE A 136 -8.20 29.85 -21.36
N GLY A 137 -7.10 30.47 -21.81
CA GLY A 137 -7.08 31.91 -22.08
C GLY A 137 -7.55 32.72 -20.87
N ASN A 138 -8.54 33.58 -21.09
CA ASN A 138 -9.19 34.39 -20.03
C ASN A 138 -10.44 33.73 -19.42
N ASN A 139 -10.77 32.49 -19.80
CA ASN A 139 -11.92 31.79 -19.25
C ASN A 139 -11.66 31.45 -17.77
N ALA A 140 -12.70 31.54 -16.94
CA ALA A 140 -12.63 31.09 -15.55
C ALA A 140 -13.02 29.61 -15.47
N SER A 141 -12.03 28.72 -15.38
CA SER A 141 -12.23 27.27 -15.24
C SER A 141 -11.31 26.68 -14.17
N THR A 142 -11.85 25.82 -13.32
CA THR A 142 -11.11 25.06 -12.30
C THR A 142 -10.72 23.66 -12.78
N ILE A 143 -11.16 23.27 -13.98
CA ILE A 143 -10.90 21.94 -14.54
C ILE A 143 -9.44 21.85 -14.98
N LEU A 144 -8.76 20.82 -14.48
CA LEU A 144 -7.35 20.53 -14.76
C LEU A 144 -7.19 19.43 -15.82
N GLY A 145 -8.20 18.59 -15.99
CA GLY A 145 -8.21 17.49 -16.94
C GLY A 145 -9.63 17.07 -17.29
N SER A 146 -9.79 16.37 -18.39
CA SER A 146 -11.04 15.68 -18.72
C SER A 146 -10.76 14.53 -19.66
N ALA A 147 -11.43 13.41 -19.43
CA ALA A 147 -11.35 12.25 -20.31
C ALA A 147 -12.72 11.65 -20.65
N GLN A 148 -12.77 11.00 -21.81
CA GLN A 148 -13.92 10.25 -22.27
C GLN A 148 -13.69 8.74 -22.07
N LYS A 149 -14.57 8.13 -21.29
CA LYS A 149 -14.55 6.68 -21.01
C LYS A 149 -14.74 5.86 -22.30
N PRO A 150 -14.30 4.59 -22.33
CA PRO A 150 -14.59 3.66 -23.41
C PRO A 150 -16.10 3.54 -23.61
N ASN A 151 -16.58 3.91 -24.79
CA ASN A 151 -18.00 3.85 -25.14
C ASN A 151 -18.18 3.58 -26.64
N PRO A 152 -18.56 2.35 -27.02
CA PRO A 152 -18.69 1.99 -28.44
C PRO A 152 -19.81 2.74 -29.16
N ARG A 153 -20.73 3.41 -28.44
CA ARG A 153 -21.76 4.27 -29.05
C ARG A 153 -21.19 5.58 -29.59
N TYR A 154 -20.03 6.02 -29.09
CA TYR A 154 -19.36 7.27 -29.50
C TYR A 154 -17.90 6.97 -29.89
N PRO A 155 -17.68 6.19 -30.98
CA PRO A 155 -16.37 5.63 -31.28
C PRO A 155 -15.29 6.67 -31.55
N GLU A 156 -15.66 7.85 -32.03
CA GLU A 156 -14.73 8.94 -32.34
C GLU A 156 -14.26 9.73 -31.11
N ALA A 157 -15.00 9.67 -30.00
CA ALA A 157 -14.74 10.49 -28.81
C ALA A 157 -14.22 9.71 -27.61
N GLN A 158 -14.56 8.42 -27.50
CA GLN A 158 -14.01 7.55 -26.46
C GLN A 158 -12.47 7.56 -26.49
N GLY A 159 -11.86 7.49 -25.29
CA GLY A 159 -10.41 7.51 -25.14
C GLY A 159 -9.75 8.88 -25.35
N ALA A 160 -10.52 9.95 -25.55
CA ALA A 160 -9.97 11.29 -25.59
C ALA A 160 -9.59 11.75 -24.17
N VAL A 161 -8.32 12.15 -24.00
CA VAL A 161 -7.76 12.67 -22.75
C VAL A 161 -7.25 14.09 -23.00
N TRP A 162 -7.76 15.03 -22.21
CA TRP A 162 -7.44 16.46 -22.26
C TRP A 162 -6.76 16.87 -20.97
N LEU A 163 -5.60 17.51 -21.09
CA LEU A 163 -4.78 17.93 -19.95
C LEU A 163 -4.55 19.43 -20.03
N ARG A 164 -4.87 20.15 -18.97
CA ARG A 164 -4.63 21.58 -18.90
C ARG A 164 -3.13 21.84 -18.83
N LEU A 165 -2.68 22.79 -19.63
CA LEU A 165 -1.32 23.31 -19.62
C LEU A 165 -1.36 24.78 -19.20
N ALA A 166 -0.37 25.24 -18.44
CA ALA A 166 -0.22 26.64 -18.12
C ALA A 166 0.10 27.44 -19.37
N GLU A 167 -0.50 28.61 -19.44
CA GLU A 167 -0.26 29.57 -20.51
C GLU A 167 0.66 30.68 -19.99
N GLN A 168 1.67 31.07 -20.78
CA GLN A 168 2.61 32.10 -20.34
C GLN A 168 1.99 33.50 -20.21
N THR A 169 0.84 33.77 -20.85
CA THR A 169 0.33 35.14 -21.09
C THR A 169 -0.94 35.52 -20.32
N SER A 170 -1.33 34.81 -19.27
CA SER A 170 -2.53 35.19 -18.50
C SER A 170 -2.28 36.43 -17.62
N GLY A 171 -3.14 37.46 -17.75
CA GLY A 171 -3.03 38.73 -17.01
C GLY A 171 -3.14 38.58 -15.48
N PRO A 172 -2.77 39.60 -14.69
CA PRO A 172 -2.52 39.53 -13.24
C PRO A 172 -3.71 39.11 -12.36
N ARG A 173 -4.93 38.98 -12.90
CA ARG A 173 -6.15 38.56 -12.18
C ARG A 173 -6.67 37.18 -12.59
N ASN A 174 -5.98 36.46 -13.47
CA ASN A 174 -6.38 35.13 -13.90
C ASN A 174 -5.86 34.08 -12.90
N PRO A 175 -6.69 33.16 -12.37
CA PRO A 175 -6.23 32.05 -11.53
C PRO A 175 -5.13 31.19 -12.20
N ALA A 176 -5.00 31.26 -13.53
CA ALA A 176 -3.88 30.66 -14.29
C ALA A 176 -2.48 31.24 -13.99
N ASN A 177 -2.35 32.36 -13.26
CA ASN A 177 -1.04 32.85 -12.81
C ASN A 177 -0.47 32.08 -11.61
N ALA A 178 -1.29 31.30 -10.89
CA ALA A 178 -0.78 30.31 -9.94
C ALA A 178 -0.11 29.12 -10.64
N ASP A 179 -0.48 28.86 -11.91
CA ASP A 179 0.01 27.71 -12.69
C ASP A 179 1.46 27.88 -13.21
N LYS A 180 2.10 29.05 -13.06
CA LYS A 180 3.44 29.32 -13.65
C LYS A 180 4.59 28.59 -12.96
N ASN A 181 4.43 28.22 -11.69
CA ASN A 181 5.41 27.40 -10.94
C ASN A 181 4.97 25.94 -10.78
N ASP A 182 3.76 25.58 -11.23
CA ASP A 182 3.07 24.33 -10.91
C ASP A 182 3.16 23.25 -12.01
N MET A 183 3.95 23.52 -13.05
CA MET A 183 3.87 22.80 -14.33
C MET A 183 4.85 21.65 -14.53
N ILE A 184 5.36 21.05 -13.46
CA ILE A 184 5.96 19.69 -13.43
C ILE A 184 5.92 19.17 -11.97
N ASN A 185 4.78 19.31 -11.29
CA ASN A 185 4.64 18.90 -9.90
C ASN A 185 3.78 17.62 -9.77
N GLU A 186 3.75 17.05 -8.58
CA GLU A 186 3.00 15.84 -8.25
C GLU A 186 1.51 15.97 -8.59
N LYS A 187 0.93 17.18 -8.49
CA LYS A 187 -0.47 17.46 -8.78
C LYS A 187 -0.81 17.25 -10.25
N TRP A 188 0.01 17.76 -11.18
CA TRP A 188 -0.24 17.55 -12.62
C TRP A 188 -0.13 16.08 -12.99
N ARG A 189 0.87 15.37 -12.46
CA ARG A 189 1.02 13.92 -12.66
C ARG A 189 -0.19 13.16 -12.10
N SER A 190 -0.66 13.52 -10.92
CA SER A 190 -1.87 12.95 -10.30
C SER A 190 -3.11 13.13 -11.17
N VAL A 191 -3.33 14.34 -11.72
CA VAL A 191 -4.43 14.61 -12.67
C VAL A 191 -4.27 13.77 -13.94
N MET A 192 -3.06 13.66 -14.48
CA MET A 192 -2.83 12.89 -15.70
C MET A 192 -3.11 11.39 -15.52
N ILE A 193 -2.70 10.80 -14.38
CA ILE A 193 -3.02 9.41 -14.04
C ILE A 193 -4.54 9.25 -13.88
N HIS A 194 -5.20 10.18 -13.20
CA HIS A 194 -6.66 10.23 -13.04
C HIS A 194 -7.40 10.21 -14.38
N GLU A 195 -7.03 11.12 -15.31
CA GLU A 195 -7.70 11.18 -16.60
C GLU A 195 -7.44 9.95 -17.47
N LEU A 196 -6.26 9.33 -17.35
CA LEU A 196 -6.00 8.03 -17.97
C LEU A 196 -6.89 6.94 -17.35
N GLY A 197 -7.14 6.96 -16.04
CA GLY A 197 -8.10 6.09 -15.37
C GLY A 197 -9.49 6.15 -16.00
N HIS A 198 -10.01 7.35 -16.24
CA HIS A 198 -11.23 7.55 -17.02
C HIS A 198 -11.11 7.02 -18.46
N GLY A 199 -10.01 7.29 -19.17
CA GLY A 199 -9.74 6.73 -20.50
C GLY A 199 -9.72 5.19 -20.55
N LEU A 200 -9.46 4.55 -19.41
CA LEU A 200 -9.53 3.10 -19.20
C LEU A 200 -10.87 2.63 -18.60
N GLY A 201 -11.77 3.54 -18.27
CA GLY A 201 -13.15 3.26 -17.87
C GLY A 201 -13.41 3.26 -16.36
N LEU A 202 -12.52 3.84 -15.55
CA LEU A 202 -12.79 4.11 -14.14
C LEU A 202 -13.72 5.32 -14.00
N ASP A 203 -14.59 5.27 -12.99
CA ASP A 203 -15.46 6.36 -12.56
C ASP A 203 -14.85 7.08 -11.35
N HIS A 204 -15.35 8.27 -11.01
CA HIS A 204 -15.07 8.88 -9.71
C HIS A 204 -15.65 8.02 -8.58
N PRO A 205 -15.08 8.03 -7.38
CA PRO A 205 -15.66 7.38 -6.20
C PRO A 205 -16.97 8.03 -5.73
N HIS A 206 -17.20 9.31 -6.04
CA HIS A 206 -18.49 9.99 -5.82
C HIS A 206 -19.39 9.93 -7.07
N GLY A 207 -20.65 10.33 -6.90
CA GLY A 207 -21.59 10.47 -8.01
C GLY A 207 -21.32 11.70 -8.86
N ASP A 208 -21.65 11.63 -10.14
CA ASP A 208 -21.80 12.81 -10.98
C ASP A 208 -23.00 13.66 -10.49
N GLU A 209 -23.12 14.93 -10.93
CA GLU A 209 -24.13 15.90 -10.44
C GLU A 209 -25.58 15.37 -10.34
N ASN A 210 -25.97 14.41 -11.20
CA ASN A 210 -27.32 13.82 -11.23
C ASN A 210 -27.34 12.33 -10.88
N GLU A 211 -26.21 11.76 -10.47
CA GLU A 211 -26.09 10.36 -10.09
C GLU A 211 -26.22 10.23 -8.57
N ARG A 212 -27.29 9.55 -8.13
CA ARG A 212 -27.44 9.19 -6.73
C ARG A 212 -26.84 7.83 -6.50
N LEU A 213 -26.03 7.76 -5.47
CA LEU A 213 -25.22 6.61 -5.15
C LEU A 213 -25.42 6.23 -3.69
N GLU A 214 -25.40 4.92 -3.42
CA GLU A 214 -25.58 4.39 -2.07
C GLU A 214 -24.36 3.55 -1.68
N PRO A 215 -23.62 3.94 -0.62
CA PRO A 215 -23.73 5.22 0.08
C PRO A 215 -23.29 6.39 -0.81
N GLN A 216 -23.76 7.60 -0.47
CA GLN A 216 -23.40 8.82 -1.21
C GLN A 216 -21.92 9.14 -1.04
N TYR A 217 -21.44 9.09 0.20
CA TYR A 217 -20.04 9.25 0.60
C TYR A 217 -19.58 8.00 1.35
N TYR A 218 -18.27 7.74 1.33
CA TYR A 218 -17.66 6.67 2.09
C TYR A 218 -16.27 7.08 2.56
N ALA A 219 -15.82 6.51 3.68
CA ALA A 219 -14.62 6.95 4.39
C ALA A 219 -13.33 6.91 3.55
N GLU A 220 -13.24 5.99 2.60
CA GLU A 220 -12.07 5.78 1.74
C GLU A 220 -12.16 6.52 0.38
N ASP A 221 -13.11 7.44 0.19
CA ASP A 221 -13.08 8.40 -0.93
C ASP A 221 -12.02 9.48 -0.68
N LEU A 222 -10.75 9.07 -0.73
CA LEU A 222 -9.58 9.91 -0.54
C LEU A 222 -8.48 9.53 -1.54
N ARG A 223 -7.63 10.50 -1.89
CA ARG A 223 -6.46 10.30 -2.76
C ARG A 223 -5.39 9.36 -2.19
N THR A 224 -5.46 8.99 -0.92
CA THR A 224 -4.63 7.92 -0.33
C THR A 224 -5.07 6.52 -0.79
N TYR A 225 -6.33 6.35 -1.19
CA TYR A 225 -6.88 5.06 -1.62
C TYR A 225 -7.09 4.98 -3.13
N THR A 226 -7.46 6.09 -3.77
CA THR A 226 -7.70 6.17 -5.22
C THR A 226 -7.36 7.53 -5.79
N VAL A 227 -6.57 7.58 -6.87
CA VAL A 227 -6.29 8.80 -7.64
C VAL A 227 -7.56 9.37 -8.29
N MET A 228 -8.63 8.55 -8.40
CA MET A 228 -9.95 8.98 -8.89
C MET A 228 -10.68 9.89 -7.90
N SER A 229 -10.27 9.98 -6.64
CA SER A 229 -10.88 10.88 -5.65
C SER A 229 -10.52 12.36 -5.89
N TYR A 230 -11.45 13.25 -5.54
CA TYR A 230 -11.19 14.69 -5.48
C TYR A 230 -10.67 15.15 -4.12
N THR A 231 -10.73 14.30 -3.09
CA THR A 231 -10.38 14.66 -1.72
C THR A 231 -8.92 14.34 -1.44
N THR A 232 -8.11 15.37 -1.17
CA THR A 232 -6.71 15.20 -0.74
C THR A 232 -6.65 15.37 0.78
N PRO A 233 -6.40 14.30 1.56
CA PRO A 233 -6.35 14.41 3.01
C PRO A 233 -5.01 14.98 3.49
N PHE A 234 -5.03 15.55 4.69
CA PHE A 234 -3.81 15.77 5.46
C PHE A 234 -3.27 14.43 5.97
N LEU A 235 -1.96 14.24 5.84
CA LEU A 235 -1.26 13.00 6.17
C LEU A 235 -0.51 13.10 7.50
N ASN A 236 -0.51 14.26 8.16
CA ASN A 236 0.06 14.41 9.50
C ASN A 236 -0.55 15.61 10.24
N ASP A 237 -0.14 15.76 11.50
CA ASP A 237 -0.61 16.80 12.42
C ASP A 237 -0.13 18.21 12.01
N ALA A 238 0.85 18.30 11.12
CA ALA A 238 1.33 19.55 10.54
C ALA A 238 0.55 19.94 9.26
N GLU A 239 -0.59 19.28 9.01
CA GLU A 239 -1.48 19.53 7.86
C GLU A 239 -0.76 19.37 6.51
N GLU A 240 0.16 18.42 6.45
CA GLU A 240 0.88 18.13 5.22
C GLU A 240 0.04 17.30 4.25
N SER A 241 -0.01 17.67 2.98
CA SER A 241 -0.66 16.91 1.90
C SER A 241 0.34 16.56 0.80
N VAL A 242 0.18 15.37 0.21
CA VAL A 242 0.97 14.89 -0.92
C VAL A 242 0.00 14.43 -2.01
N HIS A 243 0.29 14.73 -3.27
CA HIS A 243 -0.52 14.23 -4.38
C HIS A 243 0.02 12.87 -4.85
N PRO A 244 -0.84 11.85 -5.04
CA PRO A 244 -0.36 10.57 -5.51
C PRO A 244 0.14 10.70 -6.94
N VAL A 245 1.39 10.31 -7.14
CA VAL A 245 2.06 10.23 -8.45
C VAL A 245 2.08 8.80 -8.98
N SER A 246 1.24 7.93 -8.42
CA SER A 246 1.07 6.55 -8.83
C SER A 246 -0.35 6.07 -8.58
N LEU A 247 -0.71 4.91 -9.13
CA LEU A 247 -1.94 4.22 -8.77
C LEU A 247 -1.94 3.82 -7.29
N MET A 248 -3.08 4.04 -6.64
CA MET A 248 -3.31 3.67 -5.26
C MET A 248 -4.09 2.34 -5.19
N MET A 249 -4.20 1.77 -3.99
CA MET A 249 -4.72 0.42 -3.77
C MET A 249 -6.08 0.14 -4.43
N ASP A 250 -7.03 1.08 -4.35
CA ASP A 250 -8.37 0.88 -4.92
C ASP A 250 -8.37 1.11 -6.45
N ASP A 251 -7.45 1.93 -6.98
CA ASP A 251 -7.24 2.04 -8.43
C ASP A 251 -6.74 0.72 -9.02
N MET A 252 -5.74 0.13 -8.37
CA MET A 252 -5.16 -1.17 -8.76
C MET A 252 -6.24 -2.26 -8.72
N ARG A 253 -7.01 -2.32 -7.62
CA ARG A 253 -8.09 -3.30 -7.50
C ARG A 253 -9.14 -3.13 -8.60
N ALA A 254 -9.54 -1.89 -8.90
CA ALA A 254 -10.54 -1.59 -9.92
C ALA A 254 -10.06 -1.92 -11.34
N ILE A 255 -8.82 -1.54 -11.68
CA ILE A 255 -8.27 -1.79 -13.01
C ILE A 255 -8.00 -3.28 -13.25
N GLN A 256 -7.55 -4.01 -12.22
CA GLN A 256 -7.35 -5.45 -12.28
C GLN A 256 -8.68 -6.21 -12.43
N ALA A 257 -9.76 -5.75 -11.80
CA ALA A 257 -11.08 -6.33 -12.00
C ALA A 257 -11.59 -6.18 -13.45
N LYS A 258 -11.15 -5.14 -14.17
CA LYS A 258 -11.48 -4.97 -15.60
C LYS A 258 -10.55 -5.79 -16.50
N TYR A 259 -9.25 -5.66 -16.33
CA TYR A 259 -8.25 -6.08 -17.32
C TYR A 259 -7.40 -7.28 -16.88
N GLY A 260 -7.59 -7.80 -15.67
CA GLY A 260 -6.78 -8.87 -15.10
C GLY A 260 -5.47 -8.34 -14.51
N ALA A 261 -5.01 -8.97 -13.44
CA ALA A 261 -3.77 -8.61 -12.75
C ALA A 261 -2.53 -9.11 -13.51
N ASN A 262 -1.50 -8.27 -13.57
CA ASN A 262 -0.25 -8.58 -14.26
C ASN A 262 0.82 -9.09 -13.26
N TYR A 263 0.88 -10.41 -13.08
CA TYR A 263 1.88 -11.07 -12.23
C TYR A 263 3.26 -11.23 -12.89
N ALA A 264 3.44 -10.80 -14.14
CA ALA A 264 4.77 -10.78 -14.76
C ALA A 264 5.60 -9.57 -14.30
N THR A 265 4.94 -8.55 -13.76
CA THR A 265 5.60 -7.33 -13.26
C THR A 265 6.38 -7.62 -12.00
N ARG A 266 7.68 -7.26 -12.00
CA ARG A 266 8.56 -7.34 -10.82
C ARG A 266 8.60 -8.73 -10.16
N ASN A 267 8.38 -9.80 -10.93
CA ASN A 267 8.29 -11.19 -10.45
C ASN A 267 9.62 -11.83 -9.97
N GLY A 268 10.57 -11.02 -9.52
CA GLY A 268 11.83 -11.41 -8.90
C GLY A 268 12.10 -10.52 -7.69
N ASN A 269 13.29 -10.59 -7.10
CA ASN A 269 13.56 -9.89 -5.86
C ASN A 269 13.57 -8.36 -6.03
N THR A 270 12.62 -7.69 -5.38
CA THR A 270 12.41 -6.25 -5.56
C THR A 270 12.57 -5.49 -4.24
N THR A 271 13.37 -4.42 -4.27
CA THR A 271 13.45 -3.44 -3.17
C THR A 271 12.64 -2.21 -3.54
N TYR A 272 11.71 -1.83 -2.66
CA TYR A 272 10.93 -0.60 -2.69
C TYR A 272 11.46 0.36 -1.62
N GLY A 273 11.43 1.66 -1.89
CA GLY A 273 11.93 2.69 -0.98
C GLY A 273 13.38 3.08 -1.26
N PHE A 274 14.21 3.16 -0.21
CA PHE A 274 15.65 3.39 -0.37
C PHE A 274 16.29 2.18 -1.07
N ASN A 275 17.38 2.42 -1.79
CA ASN A 275 18.08 1.35 -2.53
C ASN A 275 17.18 0.59 -3.54
N SER A 276 16.11 1.23 -4.01
CA SER A 276 15.15 0.58 -4.90
C SER A 276 15.77 0.16 -6.23
N ASN A 277 15.37 -1.02 -6.71
CA ASN A 277 15.68 -1.58 -8.03
C ASN A 277 14.43 -1.67 -8.92
N THR A 278 13.36 -0.94 -8.59
CA THR A 278 12.07 -1.01 -9.31
C THR A 278 12.11 -0.39 -10.71
N ASP A 279 13.11 0.44 -11.00
CA ASP A 279 13.13 1.34 -12.16
C ASP A 279 11.85 2.17 -12.28
N ARG A 280 11.27 2.53 -11.13
CA ARG A 280 10.08 3.39 -11.01
C ARG A 280 10.39 4.52 -10.03
N ASP A 281 10.10 5.75 -10.43
CA ASP A 281 10.42 6.92 -9.61
C ASP A 281 9.51 7.03 -8.38
N GLN A 282 8.24 6.65 -8.50
CA GLN A 282 7.29 6.64 -7.39
C GLN A 282 7.68 5.71 -6.23
N TYR A 283 8.47 4.66 -6.52
CA TYR A 283 8.90 3.66 -5.53
C TYR A 283 10.34 3.88 -5.06
N SER A 284 11.03 4.90 -5.57
CA SER A 284 12.46 5.11 -5.36
C SER A 284 12.74 6.31 -4.46
N LEU A 285 13.07 6.05 -3.19
CA LEU A 285 13.50 7.07 -2.24
C LEU A 285 15.01 7.33 -2.37
N LYS A 286 15.37 8.61 -2.35
CA LYS A 286 16.73 9.16 -2.52
C LYS A 286 17.20 9.88 -1.28
N THR A 287 16.31 10.55 -0.55
CA THR A 287 16.67 11.36 0.62
C THR A 287 15.74 11.12 1.81
N ALA A 288 16.19 11.49 3.00
CA ALA A 288 15.38 11.45 4.22
C ALA A 288 14.24 12.49 4.24
N GLN A 289 14.19 13.38 3.24
CA GLN A 289 13.17 14.42 3.07
C GLN A 289 12.07 13.98 2.08
N ASP A 290 12.25 12.85 1.40
CA ASP A 290 11.28 12.36 0.45
C ASP A 290 9.99 11.96 1.16
N LYS A 291 8.85 12.19 0.49
CA LYS A 291 7.50 12.04 1.04
C LYS A 291 6.73 11.01 0.20
N PRO A 292 6.94 9.70 0.44
CA PRO A 292 6.31 8.67 -0.36
C PRO A 292 4.78 8.69 -0.22
N LEU A 293 4.09 8.58 -1.34
CA LEU A 293 2.67 8.26 -1.40
C LEU A 293 2.44 7.28 -2.56
N PHE A 294 2.39 5.99 -2.26
CA PHE A 294 2.25 4.93 -3.26
C PHE A 294 1.63 3.66 -2.70
N SER A 295 1.14 2.79 -3.57
CA SER A 295 0.81 1.40 -3.25
C SER A 295 1.67 0.43 -4.04
N VAL A 296 2.14 -0.64 -3.41
CA VAL A 296 2.98 -1.66 -4.04
C VAL A 296 2.12 -2.66 -4.81
N TRP A 297 2.46 -2.87 -6.09
CA TRP A 297 2.07 -4.06 -6.84
C TRP A 297 3.32 -4.87 -7.16
N ASP A 298 3.33 -6.15 -6.82
CA ASP A 298 4.42 -7.06 -7.12
C ASP A 298 3.88 -8.42 -7.57
N GLY A 299 4.49 -9.01 -8.61
CA GLY A 299 4.13 -10.29 -9.18
C GLY A 299 4.71 -11.49 -8.44
N GLY A 300 5.67 -11.28 -7.54
CA GLY A 300 6.30 -12.28 -6.68
C GLY A 300 7.81 -12.15 -6.63
N GLY A 301 8.47 -12.92 -5.79
CA GLY A 301 9.91 -12.79 -5.57
C GLY A 301 10.21 -12.82 -4.08
N TRP A 302 11.38 -12.31 -3.71
CA TRP A 302 11.69 -11.97 -2.32
C TRP A 302 11.85 -10.46 -2.24
N ASP A 303 10.87 -9.79 -1.63
CA ASP A 303 10.69 -8.36 -1.75
C ASP A 303 10.95 -7.63 -0.44
N THR A 304 11.42 -6.39 -0.54
CA THR A 304 11.85 -5.57 0.60
C THR A 304 11.19 -4.20 0.56
N LEU A 305 10.56 -3.79 1.68
CA LEU A 305 10.34 -2.38 1.99
C LEU A 305 11.56 -1.83 2.75
N ASP A 306 12.36 -0.99 2.10
CA ASP A 306 13.54 -0.37 2.69
C ASP A 306 13.25 1.11 3.03
N PHE A 307 13.00 1.38 4.31
CA PHE A 307 12.77 2.71 4.85
C PHE A 307 13.90 3.18 5.78
N SER A 308 15.10 2.59 5.60
CA SER A 308 16.25 2.76 6.48
C SER A 308 16.82 4.18 6.55
N GLY A 309 16.56 5.01 5.54
CA GLY A 309 17.02 6.40 5.47
C GLY A 309 16.21 7.40 6.31
N PHE A 310 15.02 7.03 6.79
CA PHE A 310 14.17 7.93 7.57
C PHE A 310 14.57 8.03 9.03
N ARG A 311 14.20 9.14 9.66
CA ARG A 311 14.51 9.46 11.08
C ARG A 311 13.29 9.54 11.97
N GLN A 312 12.13 9.70 11.36
CA GLN A 312 10.83 9.74 12.00
C GLN A 312 10.48 8.35 12.52
N ASP A 313 9.58 8.30 13.50
CA ASP A 313 8.97 7.05 13.93
C ASP A 313 8.10 6.49 12.81
N GLN A 314 8.05 5.16 12.68
CA GLN A 314 7.39 4.49 11.56
C GLN A 314 6.56 3.30 12.02
N THR A 315 5.46 3.05 11.33
CA THR A 315 4.72 1.79 11.42
C THR A 315 4.74 1.13 10.04
N ILE A 316 5.42 -0.01 9.94
CA ILE A 316 5.61 -0.75 8.68
C ILE A 316 4.83 -2.06 8.79
N ASN A 317 3.80 -2.20 7.95
CA ASN A 317 2.92 -3.36 7.93
C ASN A 317 3.05 -4.09 6.59
N LEU A 318 3.52 -5.34 6.63
CA LEU A 318 3.75 -6.17 5.44
C LEU A 318 2.51 -6.95 4.98
N ASN A 319 1.36 -6.79 5.62
CA ASN A 319 0.14 -7.50 5.22
C ASN A 319 -0.45 -6.92 3.92
N ALA A 320 -0.88 -7.79 3.02
CA ALA A 320 -1.60 -7.38 1.81
C ALA A 320 -2.87 -6.61 2.17
N GLY A 321 -3.18 -5.56 1.41
CA GLY A 321 -4.33 -4.70 1.66
C GLY A 321 -4.17 -3.75 2.85
N SER A 322 -2.97 -3.66 3.44
CA SER A 322 -2.67 -2.74 4.54
C SER A 322 -1.85 -1.53 4.09
N PHE A 323 -1.81 -0.54 4.96
CA PHE A 323 -1.04 0.69 4.85
C PHE A 323 -0.04 0.81 6.01
N SER A 324 1.09 1.40 5.66
CA SER A 324 2.18 1.81 6.54
C SER A 324 2.20 3.33 6.68
N SER A 325 2.70 3.79 7.82
CA SER A 325 2.94 5.20 8.14
C SER A 325 4.45 5.42 8.20
N VAL A 326 5.01 6.13 7.23
CA VAL A 326 6.46 6.29 7.06
C VAL A 326 6.82 7.74 6.77
N ALA A 327 8.08 8.12 7.00
CA ALA A 327 8.59 9.48 6.77
C ALA A 327 7.85 10.59 7.55
N GLY A 328 7.15 10.25 8.64
CA GLY A 328 6.32 11.19 9.40
C GLY A 328 4.95 11.47 8.78
N LEU A 329 4.51 10.65 7.82
CA LEU A 329 3.18 10.65 7.22
C LEU A 329 2.35 9.46 7.74
N GLN A 330 1.03 9.57 7.63
CA GLN A 330 0.07 8.57 8.07
C GLN A 330 -0.56 7.83 6.89
N GLY A 331 -0.53 6.50 6.92
CA GLY A 331 -1.23 5.64 5.95
C GLY A 331 -0.84 5.89 4.48
N ASN A 332 0.42 6.25 4.23
CA ASN A 332 0.89 6.77 2.94
C ASN A 332 1.53 5.70 2.04
N VAL A 333 1.91 4.54 2.57
CA VAL A 333 2.45 3.43 1.76
C VAL A 333 1.57 2.19 1.89
N GLY A 334 0.89 1.81 0.81
CA GLY A 334 0.02 0.63 0.76
C GLY A 334 0.70 -0.60 0.14
N ILE A 335 0.19 -1.80 0.46
CA ILE A 335 0.50 -3.04 -0.27
C ILE A 335 -0.79 -3.53 -0.92
N ALA A 336 -0.82 -3.67 -2.25
CA ALA A 336 -2.02 -4.11 -2.95
C ALA A 336 -2.48 -5.51 -2.52
N HIS A 337 -3.77 -5.77 -2.69
CA HIS A 337 -4.34 -7.10 -2.40
C HIS A 337 -3.67 -8.18 -3.25
N GLY A 338 -3.33 -9.31 -2.63
CA GLY A 338 -2.69 -10.44 -3.30
C GLY A 338 -1.17 -10.32 -3.49
N VAL A 339 -0.55 -9.23 -3.01
CA VAL A 339 0.91 -9.06 -2.99
C VAL A 339 1.47 -9.60 -1.67
N THR A 340 2.62 -10.28 -1.73
CA THR A 340 3.38 -10.69 -0.53
C THR A 340 4.69 -9.90 -0.52
N ILE A 341 5.06 -9.36 0.63
CA ILE A 341 6.37 -8.72 0.85
C ILE A 341 7.02 -9.40 2.05
N GLU A 342 8.28 -9.82 1.91
CA GLU A 342 8.96 -10.66 2.89
C GLU A 342 9.82 -9.86 3.86
N GLU A 343 10.43 -8.75 3.42
CA GLU A 343 11.41 -8.01 4.22
C GLU A 343 10.99 -6.56 4.50
N ALA A 344 11.24 -6.10 5.74
CA ALA A 344 11.11 -4.71 6.14
C ALA A 344 12.39 -4.21 6.83
N ARG A 345 12.80 -3.00 6.48
CA ARG A 345 13.90 -2.28 7.14
C ARG A 345 13.40 -0.95 7.68
N GLY A 346 13.35 -0.86 9.01
CA GLY A 346 13.07 0.36 9.75
C GLY A 346 14.24 1.34 9.69
N GLY A 347 13.97 2.55 10.19
CA GLY A 347 14.84 3.71 10.10
C GLY A 347 15.62 4.00 11.38
N GLN A 348 15.86 5.28 11.62
CA GLN A 348 16.59 5.76 12.81
C GLN A 348 15.66 6.13 13.98
N GLY A 349 14.39 6.43 13.69
CA GLY A 349 13.34 6.65 14.70
C GLY A 349 12.84 5.33 15.28
N LYS A 350 11.85 5.36 16.18
CA LYS A 350 11.22 4.15 16.72
C LYS A 350 10.31 3.53 15.68
N ASN A 351 10.50 2.26 15.39
CA ASN A 351 9.75 1.57 14.36
C ASN A 351 8.87 0.47 14.96
N THR A 352 7.64 0.35 14.48
CA THR A 352 6.77 -0.82 14.67
C THR A 352 6.77 -1.62 13.37
N LEU A 353 7.37 -2.81 13.37
CA LEU A 353 7.46 -3.70 12.21
C LEU A 353 6.50 -4.88 12.40
N ILE A 354 5.57 -5.05 11.46
CA ILE A 354 4.52 -6.06 11.48
C ILE A 354 4.68 -6.94 10.25
N GLY A 355 5.08 -8.20 10.48
CA GLY A 355 5.13 -9.26 9.48
C GLY A 355 3.74 -9.72 9.03
N ASN A 356 3.73 -10.71 8.15
CA ASN A 356 2.53 -11.27 7.53
C ASN A 356 2.51 -12.81 7.70
N ALA A 357 1.73 -13.49 6.85
CA ALA A 357 1.59 -14.95 6.89
C ALA A 357 2.74 -15.69 6.16
N ALA A 358 3.62 -14.97 5.45
CA ALA A 358 4.84 -15.52 4.88
C ALA A 358 5.99 -15.45 5.89
N PHE A 359 7.11 -16.10 5.57
CA PHE A 359 8.29 -16.00 6.41
C PHE A 359 8.95 -14.63 6.22
N ASN A 360 9.08 -13.84 7.28
CA ASN A 360 9.58 -12.47 7.17
C ASN A 360 11.02 -12.28 7.66
N VAL A 361 11.67 -11.25 7.12
CA VAL A 361 12.95 -10.69 7.63
C VAL A 361 12.69 -9.26 8.08
N LEU A 362 12.80 -9.00 9.39
CA LEU A 362 12.43 -7.71 9.98
C LEU A 362 13.64 -7.10 10.67
N ARG A 363 14.02 -5.88 10.28
CA ARG A 363 15.16 -5.15 10.84
C ARG A 363 14.69 -3.82 11.41
N GLY A 364 14.65 -3.69 12.73
CA GLY A 364 14.19 -2.49 13.45
C GLY A 364 15.03 -1.27 13.08
N GLY A 365 16.34 -1.36 13.30
CA GLY A 365 17.29 -0.33 12.87
C GLY A 365 17.95 0.32 14.09
N ARG A 366 17.68 1.60 14.31
CA ARG A 366 18.12 2.31 15.52
C ARG A 366 16.91 2.66 16.37
N SER A 367 17.19 2.97 17.65
CA SER A 367 16.19 3.33 18.65
C SER A 367 15.40 2.12 19.14
N ASP A 368 14.39 2.37 19.98
CA ASP A 368 13.62 1.32 20.65
C ASP A 368 12.50 0.84 19.72
N ASP A 369 12.70 -0.29 19.05
CA ASP A 369 11.77 -0.82 18.06
C ASP A 369 10.83 -1.89 18.63
N ILE A 370 9.65 -2.02 18.02
CA ILE A 370 8.69 -3.11 18.25
C ILE A 370 8.68 -3.97 17.00
N VAL A 371 8.98 -5.26 17.15
CA VAL A 371 9.08 -6.19 16.03
C VAL A 371 8.15 -7.38 16.25
N TYR A 372 7.20 -7.57 15.34
CA TYR A 372 6.23 -8.67 15.36
C TYR A 372 6.34 -9.48 14.07
N GLY A 373 6.68 -10.76 14.20
CA GLY A 373 6.96 -11.64 13.06
C GLY A 373 5.72 -12.07 12.27
N GLY A 374 4.52 -11.93 12.81
CA GLY A 374 3.31 -12.47 12.19
C GLY A 374 3.19 -13.99 12.31
N SER A 375 2.22 -14.56 11.58
CA SER A 375 1.89 -15.99 11.67
C SER A 375 2.76 -16.90 10.80
N GLY A 376 3.54 -16.33 9.87
CA GLY A 376 4.44 -17.09 9.00
C GLY A 376 5.80 -17.45 9.62
N GLY A 377 6.10 -16.90 10.80
CA GLY A 377 7.43 -16.94 11.41
C GLY A 377 8.37 -15.89 10.80
N ALA A 378 9.45 -15.58 11.51
CA ALA A 378 10.34 -14.51 11.07
C ALA A 378 11.78 -14.66 11.59
N GLN A 379 12.72 -14.04 10.88
CA GLN A 379 13.98 -13.57 11.46
C GLN A 379 13.86 -12.10 11.82
N MET A 380 14.16 -11.78 13.07
CA MET A 380 13.96 -10.46 13.65
C MET A 380 15.26 -9.95 14.25
N TRP A 381 15.63 -8.74 13.84
CA TRP A 381 16.71 -7.95 14.43
C TRP A 381 16.11 -6.68 15.01
N GLY A 382 16.38 -6.44 16.29
CA GLY A 382 16.07 -5.16 16.92
C GLY A 382 17.05 -4.09 16.47
N GLY A 383 18.34 -4.43 16.42
CA GLY A 383 19.42 -3.49 16.14
C GLY A 383 19.86 -2.73 17.40
N ALA A 384 20.07 -1.42 17.28
CA ALA A 384 20.39 -0.59 18.45
C ALA A 384 19.15 -0.39 19.33
N GLY A 385 19.28 0.34 20.45
CA GLY A 385 18.13 0.62 21.33
C GLY A 385 17.57 -0.59 22.11
N ALA A 386 16.57 -0.35 22.95
CA ALA A 386 15.90 -1.34 23.77
C ALA A 386 14.64 -1.84 23.03
N ASN A 387 14.74 -3.00 22.42
CA ASN A 387 13.75 -3.50 21.48
C ASN A 387 12.76 -4.46 22.13
N THR A 388 11.56 -4.52 21.59
CA THR A 388 10.51 -5.45 22.02
C THR A 388 10.14 -6.39 20.88
N PHE A 389 10.38 -7.69 21.06
CA PHE A 389 9.96 -8.74 20.14
C PHE A 389 8.64 -9.32 20.62
N VAL A 390 7.59 -9.13 19.83
CA VAL A 390 6.21 -9.46 20.21
C VAL A 390 5.83 -10.83 19.66
N PHE A 391 5.13 -11.62 20.47
CA PHE A 391 4.58 -12.90 20.07
C PHE A 391 3.14 -13.06 20.55
N ASP A 392 2.36 -13.80 19.78
CA ASP A 392 1.01 -14.21 20.13
C ASP A 392 0.77 -15.68 19.73
N ALA A 393 -0.41 -16.22 19.99
CA ALA A 393 -0.73 -17.61 19.67
C ALA A 393 -0.64 -17.93 18.17
N THR A 394 -0.81 -16.93 17.29
CA THR A 394 -0.72 -17.10 15.83
C THR A 394 0.72 -17.33 15.37
N SER A 395 1.71 -17.02 16.21
CA SER A 395 3.14 -17.28 15.95
C SER A 395 3.51 -18.78 16.04
N SER A 396 2.57 -19.66 16.42
CA SER A 396 2.81 -21.10 16.64
C SER A 396 3.07 -21.88 15.35
N GLY A 397 3.83 -22.98 15.45
CA GLY A 397 4.08 -23.91 14.34
C GLY A 397 5.04 -23.41 13.26
N LYS A 398 5.65 -22.24 13.44
CA LYS A 398 6.63 -21.63 12.52
C LYS A 398 7.91 -21.22 13.25
N PRO A 399 9.05 -21.17 12.55
CA PRO A 399 10.30 -20.76 13.18
C PRO A 399 10.30 -19.26 13.43
N ASN A 400 10.43 -18.89 14.71
CA ASN A 400 10.61 -17.51 15.14
C ASN A 400 12.03 -17.33 15.67
N LEU A 401 12.82 -16.47 15.05
CA LEU A 401 14.22 -16.27 15.36
C LEU A 401 14.50 -14.81 15.71
N VAL A 402 14.83 -14.55 16.97
CA VAL A 402 15.38 -13.28 17.43
C VAL A 402 16.90 -13.37 17.33
N MET A 403 17.51 -12.49 16.54
CA MET A 403 18.86 -12.68 16.02
C MET A 403 19.95 -11.92 16.78
N ASP A 404 19.60 -10.89 17.56
CA ASP A 404 20.55 -9.97 18.20
C ASP A 404 20.15 -9.55 19.63
N PHE A 405 19.49 -10.44 20.37
CA PHE A 405 18.92 -10.14 21.69
C PHE A 405 19.98 -9.81 22.76
N VAL A 406 19.77 -8.72 23.49
CA VAL A 406 20.59 -8.26 24.61
C VAL A 406 19.79 -8.30 25.92
N SER A 407 20.10 -9.28 26.77
CA SER A 407 19.52 -9.42 28.11
C SER A 407 19.65 -8.15 28.96
N GLY A 408 18.60 -7.80 29.71
CA GLY A 408 18.51 -6.59 30.52
C GLY A 408 18.20 -5.32 29.72
N LYS A 409 18.20 -5.40 28.38
CA LYS A 409 17.92 -4.28 27.48
C LYS A 409 16.68 -4.56 26.64
N ASP A 410 16.72 -5.62 25.85
CA ASP A 410 15.59 -6.02 24.99
C ASP A 410 14.54 -6.82 25.79
N LYS A 411 13.34 -6.94 25.21
CA LYS A 411 12.20 -7.67 25.78
C LYS A 411 11.61 -8.66 24.78
N LEU A 412 11.18 -9.81 25.30
CA LEU A 412 10.21 -10.67 24.65
C LEU A 412 8.85 -10.35 25.26
N ASP A 413 7.92 -9.85 24.45
CA ASP A 413 6.54 -9.59 24.86
C ASP A 413 5.68 -10.81 24.49
N LEU A 414 5.30 -11.58 25.50
CA LEU A 414 4.42 -12.74 25.42
C LEU A 414 3.01 -12.43 25.96
N SER A 415 2.66 -11.16 26.16
CA SER A 415 1.35 -10.78 26.68
C SER A 415 0.20 -11.17 25.73
N GLY A 416 0.44 -11.16 24.43
CA GLY A 416 -0.48 -11.69 23.42
C GLY A 416 -0.76 -13.17 23.63
N VAL A 417 0.31 -13.96 23.79
CA VAL A 417 0.22 -15.41 24.08
C VAL A 417 -0.54 -15.65 25.39
N SER A 418 -0.17 -14.94 26.45
CA SER A 418 -0.79 -15.03 27.79
C SER A 418 -2.30 -14.76 27.75
N ARG A 419 -2.73 -13.72 27.02
CA ARG A 419 -4.15 -13.37 26.87
C ARG A 419 -4.94 -14.40 26.06
N GLN A 420 -4.32 -15.03 25.06
CA GLN A 420 -4.99 -15.96 24.15
C GLN A 420 -4.96 -17.41 24.62
N SER A 421 -3.92 -17.82 25.34
CA SER A 421 -3.69 -19.21 25.80
C SER A 421 -3.78 -19.38 27.32
N GLY A 422 -3.92 -18.29 28.08
CA GLY A 422 -3.97 -18.29 29.54
C GLY A 422 -2.62 -18.02 30.20
N PRO A 423 -2.56 -17.97 31.55
CA PRO A 423 -1.37 -17.59 32.29
C PRO A 423 -0.15 -18.46 31.98
N LEU A 424 1.02 -17.83 31.82
CA LEU A 424 2.26 -18.52 31.48
C LEU A 424 3.04 -18.97 32.72
N ASN A 425 3.49 -20.22 32.73
CA ASN A 425 4.30 -20.82 33.79
C ASN A 425 5.67 -21.25 33.26
N PHE A 426 6.73 -20.50 33.60
CA PHE A 426 8.08 -20.76 33.10
C PHE A 426 8.77 -21.86 33.90
N VAL A 427 9.22 -22.90 33.20
CA VAL A 427 9.87 -24.09 33.76
C VAL A 427 11.20 -24.38 33.07
N SER A 428 12.13 -24.99 33.80
CA SER A 428 13.43 -25.41 33.27
C SER A 428 13.45 -26.85 32.76
N ARG A 429 12.42 -27.64 33.08
CA ARG A 429 12.28 -29.05 32.68
C ARG A 429 10.82 -29.46 32.59
N LEU A 430 10.51 -30.32 31.62
CA LEU A 430 9.22 -30.99 31.46
C LEU A 430 9.44 -32.50 31.33
N PRO A 431 8.75 -33.35 32.10
CA PRO A 431 8.79 -34.81 31.93
C PRO A 431 8.14 -35.24 30.61
N ILE A 432 8.68 -36.26 29.94
CA ILE A 432 8.04 -36.88 28.77
C ILE A 432 6.81 -37.69 29.23
N ASP A 433 5.67 -37.52 28.57
CA ASP A 433 4.47 -38.32 28.83
C ASP A 433 4.53 -39.66 28.09
N ARG A 434 5.19 -40.65 28.70
CA ARG A 434 5.34 -42.01 28.15
C ARG A 434 4.02 -42.77 27.95
N ARG A 435 2.88 -42.23 28.40
CA ARG A 435 1.55 -42.82 28.17
C ARG A 435 0.98 -42.43 26.80
N LYS A 436 1.51 -41.38 26.16
CA LYS A 436 1.12 -40.91 24.83
C LYS A 436 2.13 -41.36 23.78
N GLN A 437 1.67 -41.49 22.53
CA GLN A 437 2.55 -41.74 21.38
C GLN A 437 3.59 -40.64 21.27
N GLN A 438 4.85 -41.03 21.11
CA GLN A 438 5.97 -40.10 21.02
C GLN A 438 6.34 -39.85 19.56
N ASP A 439 6.54 -38.57 19.22
CA ASP A 439 7.21 -38.13 18.00
C ASP A 439 8.67 -37.80 18.35
N PRO A 440 9.67 -38.42 17.70
CA PRO A 440 11.08 -38.12 17.91
C PRO A 440 11.45 -36.65 17.67
N ASN A 441 10.73 -35.95 16.79
CA ASN A 441 10.97 -34.55 16.44
C ASN A 441 10.16 -33.56 17.29
N ASN A 442 9.01 -34.00 17.82
CA ASN A 442 8.17 -33.21 18.71
C ASN A 442 7.60 -34.07 19.86
N PRO A 443 8.43 -34.44 20.86
CA PRO A 443 8.01 -35.33 21.93
C PRO A 443 6.81 -34.77 22.69
N THR A 444 5.98 -35.65 23.21
CA THR A 444 4.84 -35.24 24.03
C THR A 444 5.23 -35.23 25.50
N PHE A 445 5.05 -34.08 26.13
CA PHE A 445 5.41 -33.82 27.52
C PHE A 445 4.17 -33.88 28.43
N MET A 446 4.43 -34.11 29.71
CA MET A 446 3.47 -33.87 30.78
C MET A 446 3.46 -32.37 31.06
N THR A 447 2.58 -31.63 30.39
CA THR A 447 2.41 -30.19 30.54
C THR A 447 1.14 -29.86 31.32
N LYS A 448 1.10 -28.65 31.87
CA LYS A 448 -0.13 -27.92 32.14
C LYS A 448 -0.29 -26.85 31.05
N PRO A 449 -1.54 -26.47 30.69
CA PRO A 449 -1.76 -25.31 29.84
C PRO A 449 -0.98 -24.11 30.38
N GLY A 450 -0.24 -23.42 29.50
CA GLY A 450 0.58 -22.28 29.91
C GLY A 450 2.04 -22.61 30.25
N ASP A 451 2.44 -23.88 30.34
CA ASP A 451 3.84 -24.24 30.62
C ASP A 451 4.78 -23.79 29.48
N VAL A 452 5.83 -23.05 29.84
CA VAL A 452 6.88 -22.56 28.94
C VAL A 452 8.23 -23.13 29.36
N LEU A 453 8.77 -24.04 28.56
CA LEU A 453 10.11 -24.60 28.74
C LEU A 453 11.16 -23.64 28.19
N VAL A 454 12.06 -23.19 29.06
CA VAL A 454 13.16 -22.28 28.69
C VAL A 454 14.51 -22.98 28.86
N ASN A 455 15.29 -23.05 27.79
CA ASN A 455 16.63 -23.67 27.80
C ASN A 455 17.67 -22.74 27.16
N TYR A 456 18.78 -22.49 27.85
CA TYR A 456 19.93 -21.77 27.31
C TYR A 456 21.10 -22.73 27.08
N ASP A 457 21.63 -22.76 25.86
CA ASP A 457 22.86 -23.46 25.54
C ASP A 457 24.04 -22.46 25.44
N PRO A 458 24.98 -22.48 26.40
CA PRO A 458 26.12 -21.57 26.39
C PRO A 458 27.13 -21.86 25.28
N LYS A 459 27.14 -23.05 24.67
CA LYS A 459 28.09 -23.40 23.60
C LYS A 459 27.74 -22.71 22.29
N VAL A 460 26.45 -22.59 22.00
CA VAL A 460 25.93 -21.91 20.79
C VAL A 460 25.33 -20.53 21.11
N GLN A 461 25.34 -20.12 22.38
CA GLN A 461 24.80 -18.85 22.88
C GLN A 461 23.35 -18.61 22.45
N ARG A 462 22.50 -19.62 22.58
CA ARG A 462 21.08 -19.54 22.20
C ARG A 462 20.16 -19.92 23.34
N THR A 463 19.09 -19.16 23.50
CA THR A 463 17.95 -19.53 24.32
C THR A 463 16.83 -20.06 23.42
N LEU A 464 16.19 -21.14 23.82
CA LEU A 464 15.01 -21.70 23.17
C LEU A 464 13.86 -21.67 24.19
N LEU A 465 12.80 -20.95 23.84
CA LEU A 465 11.52 -20.97 24.54
C LEU A 465 10.56 -21.86 23.76
N ARG A 466 9.91 -22.80 24.45
CA ARG A 466 8.98 -23.74 23.87
C ARG A 466 7.74 -23.82 24.72
N MET A 467 6.57 -23.67 24.13
CA MET A 467 5.30 -23.60 24.85
C MET A 467 4.25 -24.51 24.22
N ASP A 468 3.50 -25.18 25.07
CA ASP A 468 2.27 -25.88 24.73
C ASP A 468 1.10 -24.88 24.75
N THR A 469 0.67 -24.44 23.58
CA THR A 469 -0.40 -23.44 23.44
C THR A 469 -1.79 -24.08 23.28
N THR A 470 -1.85 -25.40 23.02
CA THR A 470 -3.10 -26.15 22.79
C THR A 470 -3.50 -27.06 23.95
N GLY A 471 -2.58 -27.32 24.88
CA GLY A 471 -2.76 -28.21 26.02
C GLY A 471 -2.67 -29.70 25.67
N ASP A 472 -2.20 -30.06 24.48
CA ASP A 472 -2.13 -31.45 24.03
C ASP A 472 -0.85 -32.18 24.48
N GLY A 473 0.07 -31.45 25.13
CA GLY A 473 1.39 -31.92 25.57
C GLY A 473 2.51 -31.67 24.56
N ARG A 474 2.23 -31.10 23.39
CA ARG A 474 3.23 -30.74 22.38
C ARG A 474 3.60 -29.27 22.51
N LEU A 475 4.84 -28.94 22.16
CA LEU A 475 5.34 -27.58 22.27
C LEU A 475 5.23 -26.86 20.93
N ASP A 476 4.04 -26.30 20.69
CA ASP A 476 3.57 -25.71 19.43
C ASP A 476 4.26 -24.39 19.08
N LEU A 477 4.47 -23.52 20.08
CA LEU A 477 5.16 -22.24 19.90
C LEU A 477 6.63 -22.39 20.27
N GLN A 478 7.51 -22.06 19.32
CA GLN A 478 8.96 -22.13 19.50
C GLN A 478 9.60 -20.79 19.13
N ILE A 479 10.35 -20.22 20.07
CA ILE A 479 11.07 -18.97 19.89
C ILE A 479 12.55 -19.24 20.13
N PHE A 480 13.35 -19.06 19.09
CA PHE A 480 14.80 -19.13 19.12
C PHE A 480 15.36 -17.73 19.34
N VAL A 481 16.21 -17.58 20.35
CA VAL A 481 16.83 -16.30 20.69
C VAL A 481 18.33 -16.47 20.68
N THR A 482 19.02 -15.72 19.83
CA THR A 482 20.47 -15.58 19.86
C THR A 482 20.81 -14.62 20.99
N GLY A 483 21.37 -15.16 22.08
CA GLY A 483 21.54 -14.46 23.34
C GLY A 483 20.92 -15.21 24.52
N LYS A 484 21.32 -14.81 25.72
CA LYS A 484 20.74 -15.28 26.98
C LYS A 484 19.45 -14.52 27.26
N VAL A 485 18.44 -15.20 27.81
CA VAL A 485 17.20 -14.58 28.31
C VAL A 485 17.07 -14.84 29.80
N ASP A 486 16.92 -13.78 30.59
CA ASP A 486 16.54 -13.83 32.01
C ASP A 486 15.01 -13.68 32.11
N VAL A 487 14.32 -14.79 32.39
CA VAL A 487 12.85 -14.85 32.46
C VAL A 487 12.23 -13.74 33.32
N ARG A 488 12.89 -13.29 34.39
CA ARG A 488 12.32 -12.28 35.30
C ARG A 488 12.50 -10.86 34.80
N LYS A 489 13.49 -10.62 33.95
CA LYS A 489 13.87 -9.28 33.50
C LYS A 489 13.46 -9.04 32.06
N ASP A 490 13.57 -10.06 31.22
CA ASP A 490 13.59 -9.95 29.77
C ASP A 490 12.25 -10.36 29.15
N ILE A 491 11.34 -10.94 29.93
CA ILE A 491 10.04 -11.38 29.44
C ILE A 491 8.94 -10.53 30.08
N PHE A 492 8.05 -10.04 29.23
CA PHE A 492 6.82 -9.35 29.60
C PHE A 492 5.62 -10.27 29.26
N VAL A 493 4.64 -10.41 30.17
CA VAL A 493 3.50 -11.34 30.04
C VAL A 493 2.16 -10.69 30.39
#